data_AF-A0A0Q7F9H6-F1
#
_entry.id   AF-A0A0Q7F9H6-F1
#
_cell.length_a   1.000
_cell.length_b   1.000
_cell.length_c   1.000
_cell.angle_alpha   90.00
_cell.angle_beta   90.00
_cell.angle_gamma   90.00
#
_symmetry.space_group_name_H-M   'P 1'
#
loop_
_entity.id
_entity.type
_entity.pdbx_description
1 polymer ?
#
loop_
_entity_poly.entity_id
_entity_poly.type
_entity_poly.pdbx_seq_one_letter_code
_entity_poly.pdbx_strand_id
1 'polypeptide(L)'
;MKKTILFLMISFYINISYSQEVSCDDLLNFITEKGYSKGTLSSYILDSSWLYKVTAYEYEYKTYVIAEIKKNEYSYQTSTYIFCGIPNMNWRNFQYGSYGDSNSYGDRFHKYIINYKCNCD
;
A
#
# COMPACT_ATOMS: atom_id res chain seq x y z
N MET A 1 12.82 -57.00 -33.08
CA MET A 1 12.76 -55.53 -33.05
C MET A 1 11.40 -55.11 -32.53
N LYS A 2 11.28 -54.73 -31.25
CA LYS A 2 10.05 -54.15 -30.68
C LYS A 2 10.44 -52.84 -30.01
N LYS A 3 10.13 -51.72 -30.67
CA LYS A 3 10.31 -50.37 -30.12
C LYS A 3 9.00 -50.00 -29.42
N THR A 4 8.96 -50.11 -28.10
CA THR A 4 7.88 -49.55 -27.27
C THR A 4 8.18 -48.08 -27.02
N ILE A 5 7.43 -47.20 -27.70
CA ILE A 5 7.45 -45.76 -27.46
C ILE A 5 6.49 -45.50 -26.29
N LEU A 6 7.05 -45.19 -25.13
CA LEU A 6 6.30 -44.79 -23.94
C LEU A 6 5.93 -43.30 -24.07
N PHE A 7 4.69 -43.01 -24.45
CA PHE A 7 4.15 -41.65 -24.52
C PHE A 7 3.80 -41.18 -23.10
N LEU A 8 4.64 -40.31 -22.54
CA LEU A 8 4.44 -39.71 -21.22
C LEU A 8 3.46 -38.52 -21.37
N MET A 9 2.16 -38.76 -21.11
CA MET A 9 1.17 -37.68 -20.99
C MET A 9 1.46 -36.88 -19.71
N ILE A 10 2.14 -35.76 -19.84
CA ILE A 10 2.24 -34.75 -18.78
C ILE A 10 1.01 -33.87 -18.88
N SER A 11 0.00 -34.15 -18.07
CA SER A 11 -1.17 -33.28 -17.87
C SER A 11 -0.75 -32.04 -17.07
N PHE A 12 -0.55 -30.93 -17.77
CA PHE A 12 -0.42 -29.60 -17.19
C PHE A 12 -1.79 -29.19 -16.62
N TYR A 13 -2.02 -29.45 -15.34
CA TYR A 13 -3.14 -28.87 -14.61
C TYR A 13 -2.81 -27.40 -14.34
N ILE A 14 -3.35 -26.52 -15.17
CA ILE A 14 -3.32 -25.08 -14.94
C ILE A 14 -4.32 -24.80 -13.81
N ASN A 15 -3.81 -24.65 -12.58
CA ASN A 15 -4.62 -24.18 -11.46
C ASN A 15 -4.90 -22.68 -11.68
N ILE A 16 -6.10 -22.35 -12.17
CA ILE A 16 -6.58 -20.98 -12.22
C ILE A 16 -7.09 -20.66 -10.81
N SER A 17 -6.23 -20.07 -9.98
CA SER A 17 -6.62 -19.54 -8.67
C SER A 17 -7.38 -18.23 -8.88
N TYR A 18 -8.69 -18.24 -8.65
CA TYR A 18 -9.48 -17.02 -8.52
C TYR A 18 -9.16 -16.39 -7.15
N SER A 19 -8.50 -15.24 -7.15
CA SER A 19 -8.33 -14.42 -5.95
C SER A 19 -9.70 -13.90 -5.54
N GLN A 20 -10.11 -14.14 -4.29
CA GLN A 20 -11.24 -13.40 -3.71
C GLN A 20 -10.82 -11.94 -3.60
N GLU A 21 -11.71 -11.01 -3.99
CA GLU A 21 -11.50 -9.59 -3.77
C GLU A 21 -11.55 -9.33 -2.25
N VAL A 22 -10.52 -8.65 -1.74
CA VAL A 22 -10.42 -8.31 -0.32
C VAL A 22 -11.08 -6.94 -0.14
N SER A 23 -12.01 -6.83 0.81
CA SER A 23 -12.60 -5.53 1.19
C SER A 23 -11.52 -4.60 1.75
N CYS A 24 -11.53 -3.33 1.34
CA CYS A 24 -10.60 -2.34 1.88
C CYS A 24 -10.75 -2.17 3.39
N ASP A 25 -11.97 -2.30 3.90
CA ASP A 25 -12.25 -2.18 5.34
C ASP A 25 -11.67 -3.37 6.11
N ASP A 26 -11.82 -4.59 5.59
CA ASP A 26 -11.25 -5.79 6.20
C ASP A 26 -9.72 -5.73 6.23
N LEU A 27 -9.10 -5.31 5.12
CA LEU A 27 -7.66 -5.13 5.05
C LEU A 27 -7.19 -4.04 6.01
N LEU A 28 -7.89 -2.91 6.08
CA LEU A 28 -7.57 -1.81 6.97
C LEU A 28 -7.64 -2.24 8.44
N ASN A 29 -8.71 -2.95 8.83
CA ASN A 29 -8.88 -3.49 10.17
C ASN A 29 -7.77 -4.48 10.51
N PHE A 30 -7.50 -5.42 9.61
CA PHE A 30 -6.46 -6.43 9.78
C PHE A 30 -5.07 -5.80 9.98
N ILE A 31 -4.68 -4.87 9.12
CA ILE A 31 -3.36 -4.20 9.22
C ILE A 31 -3.27 -3.35 10.48
N THR A 32 -4.36 -2.68 10.87
CA THR A 32 -4.39 -1.86 12.09
C THR A 32 -4.28 -2.72 13.36
N GLU A 33 -4.87 -3.93 13.35
CA GLU A 33 -4.87 -4.83 14.51
C GLU A 33 -3.58 -5.67 14.61
N LYS A 34 -3.08 -6.18 13.47
CA LYS A 34 -1.97 -7.15 13.44
C LYS A 34 -0.63 -6.54 13.02
N GLY A 35 -0.64 -5.40 12.33
CA GLY A 35 0.57 -4.74 11.85
C GLY A 35 1.33 -4.00 12.95
N TYR A 36 2.66 -3.96 12.82
CA TYR A 36 3.52 -3.16 13.69
C TYR A 36 3.54 -1.70 13.22
N SER A 37 3.11 -0.77 14.07
CA SER A 37 3.11 0.66 13.74
C SER A 37 4.53 1.19 13.57
N LYS A 38 4.84 1.72 12.38
CA LYS A 38 6.15 2.29 12.01
C LYS A 38 6.24 3.79 12.26
N GLY A 39 5.10 4.47 12.28
CA GLY A 39 5.04 5.91 12.51
C GLY A 39 3.74 6.54 12.01
N THR A 40 3.43 7.71 12.54
CA THR A 40 2.27 8.52 12.13
C THR A 40 2.70 9.96 11.94
N LEU A 41 2.28 10.56 10.83
CA LEU A 41 2.37 11.99 10.57
C LEU A 41 0.96 12.57 10.52
N SER A 42 0.69 13.55 11.37
CA SER A 42 -0.60 14.24 11.47
C SER A 42 -0.57 15.56 10.69
N SER A 43 -1.73 16.19 10.55
CA SER A 43 -1.93 17.39 9.73
C SER A 43 -0.99 18.54 10.08
N TYR A 44 -0.66 18.72 11.36
CA TYR A 44 0.25 19.79 11.80
C TYR A 44 1.71 19.57 11.34
N ILE A 45 2.12 18.33 11.11
CA ILE A 45 3.44 18.00 10.54
C ILE A 45 3.37 18.04 9.02
N LEU A 46 2.28 17.50 8.46
CA LEU A 46 2.10 17.33 7.03
C LEU A 46 1.98 18.67 6.30
N ASP A 47 1.40 19.70 6.96
CA ASP A 47 1.17 21.04 6.41
C ASP A 47 0.61 20.98 4.97
N SER A 48 -0.41 20.14 4.78
CA SER A 48 -0.97 19.84 3.47
C SER A 48 -2.43 20.24 3.39
N SER A 49 -2.81 20.82 2.25
CA SER A 49 -4.19 21.19 1.93
C SER A 49 -5.11 19.98 1.79
N TRP A 50 -4.58 18.78 1.58
CA TRP A 50 -5.40 17.58 1.32
C TRP A 50 -4.98 16.35 2.13
N LEU A 51 -3.72 16.21 2.56
CA LEU A 51 -3.33 15.13 3.48
C LEU A 51 -3.62 15.53 4.92
N TYR A 52 -4.47 14.75 5.61
CA TYR A 52 -4.81 14.99 7.00
C TYR A 52 -3.97 14.14 7.97
N LYS A 53 -3.80 12.85 7.69
CA LYS A 53 -3.00 11.95 8.51
C LYS A 53 -2.45 10.82 7.66
N VAL A 54 -1.22 10.40 7.94
CA VAL A 54 -0.58 9.27 7.26
C VAL A 54 0.06 8.38 8.31
N THR A 55 -0.38 7.13 8.42
CA THR A 55 0.15 6.14 9.36
C THR A 55 0.71 4.97 8.58
N ALA A 56 1.93 4.53 8.93
CA ALA A 56 2.55 3.35 8.34
C ALA A 56 2.55 2.18 9.33
N TYR A 57 2.27 0.99 8.79
CA TYR A 57 2.35 -0.28 9.48
C TYR A 57 3.26 -1.23 8.70
N GLU A 58 3.91 -2.15 9.41
CA GLU A 58 4.68 -3.23 8.82
C GLU A 58 4.06 -4.57 9.21
N TYR A 59 3.82 -5.42 8.21
CA TYR A 59 3.32 -6.78 8.40
C TYR A 59 3.97 -7.70 7.37
N GLU A 60 4.54 -8.83 7.81
CA GLU A 60 5.31 -9.75 6.95
C GLU A 60 6.34 -9.06 6.05
N TYR A 61 7.13 -8.13 6.61
CA TYR A 61 8.15 -7.35 5.90
C TYR A 61 7.62 -6.46 4.76
N LYS A 62 6.30 -6.28 4.66
CA LYS A 62 5.65 -5.34 3.74
C LYS A 62 5.18 -4.12 4.50
N THR A 63 5.42 -2.94 3.93
CA THR A 63 4.90 -1.69 4.48
C THR A 63 3.53 -1.40 3.88
N TYR A 64 2.60 -1.07 4.76
CA TYR A 64 1.27 -0.60 4.44
C TYR A 64 1.13 0.83 4.96
N VAL A 65 0.54 1.72 4.17
CA VAL A 65 0.27 3.09 4.58
C VAL A 65 -1.23 3.32 4.54
N ILE A 66 -1.77 3.83 5.64
CA ILE A 66 -3.14 4.30 5.75
C ILE A 66 -3.09 5.83 5.73
N ALA A 67 -3.76 6.43 4.76
CA ALA A 67 -3.84 7.89 4.63
C ALA A 67 -5.28 8.37 4.76
N GLU A 68 -5.49 9.36 5.62
CA GLU A 68 -6.72 10.13 5.70
C GLU A 68 -6.57 11.37 4.84
N ILE A 69 -7.43 11.50 3.83
CA ILE A 69 -7.39 12.55 2.82
C ILE A 69 -8.64 13.43 2.96
N LYS A 70 -8.44 14.75 3.02
CA LYS A 70 -9.52 15.74 3.01
C LYS A 70 -10.09 15.87 1.60
N LYS A 71 -11.39 16.17 1.51
CA LYS A 71 -12.04 16.53 0.23
C LYS A 71 -11.49 17.83 -0.37
N ASN A 72 -11.11 18.77 0.48
CA ASN A 72 -10.47 20.05 0.14
C ASN A 72 -9.85 20.66 1.42
N GLU A 73 -9.17 21.80 1.28
CA GLU A 73 -8.42 22.45 2.37
C GLU A 73 -9.27 22.87 3.57
N TYR A 74 -10.54 23.20 3.35
CA TYR A 74 -11.48 23.65 4.38
C TYR A 74 -12.35 22.51 4.95
N SER A 75 -12.19 21.28 4.44
CA SER A 75 -13.00 20.14 4.87
C SER A 75 -12.51 19.57 6.19
N TYR A 76 -13.45 19.41 7.13
CA TYR A 76 -13.25 18.62 8.36
C TYR A 76 -13.49 17.12 8.15
N GLN A 77 -14.15 16.75 7.04
CA GLN A 77 -14.36 15.36 6.66
C GLN A 77 -13.17 14.83 5.89
N THR A 78 -12.76 13.61 6.24
CA THR A 78 -11.70 12.85 5.58
C THR A 78 -12.25 11.52 5.04
N SER A 79 -11.59 11.01 4.01
CA SER A 79 -11.76 9.65 3.52
C SER A 79 -10.46 8.89 3.75
N THR A 80 -10.58 7.65 4.19
CA THR A 80 -9.44 6.80 4.50
C THR A 80 -9.09 5.91 3.30
N TYR A 81 -7.81 5.84 2.99
CA TYR A 81 -7.28 5.04 1.89
C TYR A 81 -6.12 4.20 2.39
N ILE A 82 -5.98 3.00 1.85
CA ILE A 82 -4.87 2.09 2.15
C ILE A 82 -3.99 1.89 0.91
N PHE A 83 -2.68 1.89 1.16
CA PHE A 83 -1.62 1.73 0.18
C PHE A 83 -0.73 0.56 0.59
N CYS A 84 -0.45 -0.35 -0.34
CA CYS A 84 0.07 -1.69 -0.09
C CYS A 84 1.46 -1.89 -0.69
N GLY A 85 2.30 -2.69 -0.02
CA GLY A 85 3.56 -3.16 -0.58
C GLY A 85 4.56 -2.03 -0.85
N ILE A 86 4.53 -0.98 -0.03
CA ILE A 86 5.41 0.17 -0.19
C ILE A 86 6.83 -0.25 0.19
N PRO A 87 7.85 0.00 -0.65
CA PRO A 87 9.23 -0.24 -0.27
C PRO A 87 9.60 0.59 0.96
N ASN A 88 10.32 0.02 1.93
CA ASN A 88 10.79 0.73 3.12
C ASN A 88 11.51 2.05 2.78
N MET A 89 12.24 2.07 1.66
CA MET A 89 12.91 3.27 1.15
C MET A 89 11.92 4.38 0.77
N ASN A 90 10.79 4.02 0.15
CA ASN A 90 9.76 4.98 -0.24
C ASN A 90 9.08 5.59 0.98
N TRP A 91 8.76 4.79 1.99
CA TRP A 91 8.26 5.30 3.27
C TRP A 91 9.27 6.27 3.90
N ARG A 92 10.54 5.90 3.98
CA ARG A 92 11.60 6.75 4.51
C ARG A 92 11.73 8.07 3.75
N ASN A 93 11.72 8.03 2.42
CA ASN A 93 11.81 9.23 1.59
C ASN A 93 10.55 10.10 1.70
N PHE A 94 9.37 9.50 1.89
CA PHE A 94 8.16 10.28 2.20
C PHE A 94 8.31 11.05 3.53
N GLN A 95 8.81 10.39 4.57
CA GLN A 95 8.99 11.01 5.89
C GLN A 95 10.07 12.09 5.90
N TYR A 96 11.25 11.77 5.36
CA TYR A 96 12.46 12.58 5.55
C TYR A 96 12.94 13.30 4.28
N GLY A 97 12.38 12.96 3.12
CA GLY A 97 12.85 13.44 1.83
C GLY A 97 14.10 12.71 1.33
N SER A 98 14.42 12.97 0.07
CA SER A 98 15.65 12.60 -0.62
C SER A 98 16.28 13.83 -1.27
N TYR A 99 17.48 13.67 -1.83
CA TYR A 99 18.17 14.75 -2.53
C TYR A 99 17.33 15.23 -3.72
N GLY A 100 17.02 16.54 -3.74
CA GLY A 100 16.21 17.16 -4.79
C GLY A 100 14.69 17.01 -4.62
N ASP A 101 14.21 16.47 -3.49
CA ASP A 101 12.78 16.41 -3.21
C ASP A 101 12.20 17.76 -2.79
N SER A 102 10.91 17.93 -3.05
CA SER A 102 10.10 19.00 -2.46
C SER A 102 10.02 18.82 -0.93
N ASN A 103 9.97 19.94 -0.22
CA ASN A 103 9.69 19.96 1.22
C ASN A 103 8.21 19.67 1.54
N SER A 104 7.33 19.74 0.54
CA SER A 104 5.90 19.42 0.68
C SER A 104 5.69 17.92 0.87
N TYR A 105 5.05 17.53 1.97
CA TYR A 105 4.61 16.15 2.16
C TYR A 105 3.61 15.70 1.10
N GLY A 106 2.78 16.62 0.57
CA GLY A 106 1.85 16.31 -0.52
C GLY A 106 2.57 15.84 -1.79
N ASP A 107 3.67 16.51 -2.15
CA ASP A 107 4.47 16.16 -3.32
C ASP A 107 5.21 14.84 -3.11
N ARG A 108 5.80 14.66 -1.92
CA ARG A 108 6.49 13.41 -1.57
C ARG A 108 5.52 12.23 -1.48
N PHE A 109 4.28 12.46 -1.04
CA PHE A 109 3.24 11.43 -1.01
C PHE A 109 2.90 10.99 -2.44
N HIS A 110 2.69 11.94 -3.36
CA HIS A 110 2.48 11.63 -4.78
C HIS A 110 3.67 10.89 -5.39
N LYS A 111 4.90 11.25 -5.02
CA LYS A 111 6.09 10.61 -5.56
C LYS A 111 6.30 9.18 -5.05
N TYR A 112 6.10 8.95 -3.76
CA TYR A 112 6.54 7.71 -3.10
C TYR A 112 5.42 6.75 -2.69
N ILE A 113 4.18 7.23 -2.52
CA ILE A 113 3.09 6.48 -1.88
C ILE A 113 1.87 6.30 -2.80
N ILE A 114 1.41 7.35 -3.51
CA ILE A 114 0.10 7.35 -4.20
C ILE A 114 -0.10 6.17 -5.18
N ASN A 115 0.98 5.74 -5.85
CA ASN A 115 0.94 4.68 -6.85
C ASN A 115 0.84 3.27 -6.25
N TYR A 116 0.92 3.15 -4.93
CA TYR A 116 0.79 1.89 -4.20
C TYR A 116 -0.64 1.66 -3.70
N LYS A 117 -1.65 2.37 -4.22
CA LYS A 117 -3.04 2.19 -3.80
C LYS A 117 -3.41 0.71 -3.90
N CYS A 118 -3.93 0.14 -2.80
CA CYS A 118 -4.30 -1.27 -2.78
C CYS A 118 -5.44 -1.53 -3.77
N ASN A 119 -5.43 -2.72 -4.38
CA ASN A 119 -6.55 -3.22 -5.15
C ASN A 119 -7.50 -3.96 -4.19
N CYS A 120 -8.40 -3.20 -3.57
CA CYS A 120 -9.45 -3.69 -2.69
C CYS A 120 -10.76 -3.00 -3.06
N ASP A 121 -11.87 -3.66 -2.76
CA ASP A 121 -13.24 -3.17 -3.01
C ASP A 121 -13.80 -2.38 -1.83
#